data_AF-A0A7X9PAC9-F1
#
_entry.id   AF-A0A7X9PAC9-F1
#
_cell.length_a   1.000
_cell.length_b   1.000
_cell.length_c   1.000
_cell.angle_alpha   90.00
_cell.angle_beta   90.00
_cell.angle_gamma   90.00
#
_symmetry.space_group_name_H-M   'P 1'
#
loop_
_entity.id
_entity.type
_entity.pdbx_description
1 polymer ?
#
loop_
_entity_poly.entity_id
_entity_poly.type
_entity_poly.pdbx_seq_one_letter_code
_entity_poly.pdbx_strand_id
1 'polypeptide(L)'
;MSTISVVIPTLNEEQNIGRLLSSLLRQSRRPDEILVVDAGSMDGTAAIASQYESVRVIQGRPPVGAQRQLGLENAAGDLVFFMDADTIAPPDFIAHCQAEMLRRRIDAACPAFRPFPPSFSVSIVYGMYNLLFRVLQWFIASGGGMCIITNRDFAVRIGGLRGNLVYEDIEFIRRASRRGRFRMIRPHILVSDRRFREYGVVTMLLQYTLLSFFFTFGLFRWAEIIRYPFGKYKRSSEEMVVLVNEKNEPTGLARKDKIHSLKTPLHRGFSLFVLNRRGEVLLQQRSETKQTWPMQWSNSCCGHPLPGEEAVDAARRRAVHELNLAMDTVSNVLPDYRYRAQCDGLVENETCPVLVGIASGTPDPNPAEVNEVRWVTWDELLEMAGREDMLTPWCREEVRLLNTSPQFHRILTEAQSDT
;
A
#
# COMPACT_ATOMS: atom_id res chain seq x y z
N MET A 1 -0.09 -35.12 -15.22
CA MET A 1 0.69 -34.29 -14.27
C MET A 1 -0.25 -33.22 -13.75
N SER A 2 -0.14 -32.82 -12.48
CA SER A 2 -0.98 -31.74 -11.96
C SER A 2 -0.71 -30.44 -12.71
N THR A 3 -1.78 -29.74 -13.06
CA THR A 3 -1.74 -28.40 -13.65
C THR A 3 -1.33 -27.38 -12.59
N ILE A 4 -0.68 -26.29 -12.99
CA ILE A 4 -0.03 -25.33 -12.09
C ILE A 4 -0.45 -23.91 -12.43
N SER A 5 -1.01 -23.24 -11.43
CA SER A 5 -1.26 -21.81 -11.41
C SER A 5 -0.24 -21.09 -10.56
N VAL A 6 0.28 -19.97 -11.05
CA VAL A 6 1.04 -19.03 -10.24
C VAL A 6 0.23 -17.76 -10.06
N VAL A 7 -0.03 -17.38 -8.82
CA VAL A 7 -0.75 -16.16 -8.43
C VAL A 7 0.26 -15.17 -7.83
N ILE A 8 0.35 -13.99 -8.44
CA ILE A 8 1.32 -12.95 -8.07
C ILE A 8 0.55 -11.69 -7.65
N PRO A 9 0.32 -11.47 -6.33
CA PRO A 9 -0.21 -10.20 -5.86
C PRO A 9 0.83 -9.11 -6.10
N THR A 10 0.39 -7.98 -6.64
CA THR A 10 1.28 -6.94 -7.16
C THR A 10 0.75 -5.54 -6.89
N LEU A 11 1.64 -4.64 -6.47
CA LEU A 11 1.38 -3.21 -6.33
C LEU A 11 2.70 -2.45 -6.43
N ASN A 12 2.89 -1.68 -7.51
CA ASN A 12 4.08 -0.87 -7.78
C ASN A 12 5.41 -1.65 -7.72
N GLU A 13 5.52 -2.71 -8.52
CA GLU A 13 6.68 -3.62 -8.56
C GLU A 13 7.37 -3.62 -9.94
N GLU A 14 7.40 -2.47 -10.64
CA GLU A 14 7.95 -2.33 -12.00
C GLU A 14 9.39 -2.89 -12.10
N GLN A 15 10.18 -2.68 -11.05
CA GLN A 15 11.58 -3.10 -10.98
C GLN A 15 11.78 -4.62 -10.77
N ASN A 16 10.75 -5.34 -10.33
CA ASN A 16 10.86 -6.73 -9.89
C ASN A 16 9.97 -7.69 -10.67
N ILE A 17 8.76 -7.27 -11.06
CA ILE A 17 7.76 -8.14 -11.71
C ILE A 17 8.33 -8.83 -12.95
N GLY A 18 9.06 -8.10 -13.80
CA GLY A 18 9.69 -8.66 -14.99
C GLY A 18 10.73 -9.74 -14.67
N ARG A 19 11.46 -9.60 -13.56
CA ARG A 19 12.47 -10.59 -13.12
C ARG A 19 11.81 -11.89 -12.65
N LEU A 20 10.73 -11.78 -11.87
CA LEU A 20 9.95 -12.93 -11.44
C LEU A 20 9.34 -13.66 -12.64
N LEU A 21 8.62 -12.95 -13.51
CA LEU A 21 7.97 -13.53 -14.70
C LEU A 21 8.98 -14.23 -15.61
N SER A 22 10.12 -13.57 -15.87
CA SER A 22 11.23 -14.17 -16.60
C SER A 22 11.78 -15.45 -15.94
N SER A 23 11.82 -15.51 -14.60
CA SER A 23 12.27 -16.71 -13.88
C SER A 23 11.27 -17.87 -13.94
N LEU A 24 9.98 -17.56 -14.00
CA LEU A 24 8.90 -18.54 -14.13
C LEU A 24 8.87 -19.16 -15.54
N LEU A 25 9.09 -18.36 -16.58
CA LEU A 25 9.14 -18.83 -17.97
C LEU A 25 10.37 -19.69 -18.29
N ARG A 26 11.44 -19.55 -17.49
CA ARG A 26 12.66 -20.37 -17.59
C ARG A 26 12.62 -21.64 -16.74
N GLN A 27 11.51 -21.93 -16.05
CA GLN A 27 11.41 -23.15 -15.26
C GLN A 27 11.48 -24.39 -16.14
N SER A 28 12.15 -25.44 -15.66
CA SER A 28 12.15 -26.76 -16.31
C SER A 28 10.74 -27.36 -16.38
N ARG A 29 9.92 -27.10 -15.36
CA ARG A 29 8.45 -27.22 -15.39
C ARG A 29 7.84 -25.83 -15.35
N ARG A 30 7.46 -25.31 -16.52
CA ARG A 30 6.73 -24.03 -16.63
C ARG A 30 5.36 -24.11 -15.93
N PRO A 31 4.85 -23.02 -15.34
CA PRO A 31 3.44 -22.97 -14.95
C PRO A 31 2.54 -23.03 -16.18
N ASP A 32 1.35 -23.60 -16.03
CA ASP A 32 0.36 -23.66 -17.11
C ASP A 32 -0.40 -22.33 -17.23
N GLU A 33 -0.51 -21.59 -16.12
CA GLU A 33 -1.04 -20.25 -16.09
C GLU A 33 -0.32 -19.37 -15.06
N ILE A 34 -0.20 -18.07 -15.38
CA ILE A 34 0.33 -17.06 -14.48
C ILE A 34 -0.72 -15.94 -14.37
N LEU A 35 -1.19 -15.70 -13.16
CA LEU A 35 -2.15 -14.67 -12.81
C LEU A 35 -1.42 -13.56 -12.04
N VAL A 36 -1.26 -12.40 -12.67
CA VAL A 36 -0.78 -11.19 -11.98
C VAL A 36 -1.99 -10.43 -11.50
N VAL A 37 -2.17 -10.34 -10.18
CA VAL A 37 -3.31 -9.62 -9.59
C VAL A 37 -2.81 -8.25 -9.17
N ASP A 38 -3.12 -7.23 -9.98
CA ASP A 38 -2.64 -5.86 -9.79
C ASP A 38 -3.61 -5.05 -8.94
N ALA A 39 -3.15 -4.52 -7.82
CA ALA A 39 -3.96 -3.73 -6.89
C ALA A 39 -4.00 -2.23 -7.20
N GLY A 40 -3.87 -1.84 -8.46
CA GLY A 40 -3.85 -0.44 -8.89
C GLY A 40 -2.45 0.15 -8.90
N SER A 41 -1.49 -0.54 -9.53
CA SER A 41 -0.15 0.01 -9.72
C SER A 41 -0.20 1.30 -10.55
N MET A 42 0.55 2.31 -10.10
CA MET A 42 0.70 3.61 -10.75
C MET A 42 2.00 3.72 -11.56
N ASP A 43 2.85 2.69 -11.51
CA ASP A 43 4.10 2.58 -12.25
C ASP A 43 3.96 1.65 -13.46
N GLY A 44 5.08 1.30 -14.12
CA GLY A 44 5.07 0.43 -15.30
C GLY A 44 4.68 -1.04 -15.04
N THR A 45 4.30 -1.43 -13.82
CA THR A 45 4.09 -2.85 -13.45
C THR A 45 3.09 -3.58 -14.33
N ALA A 46 1.88 -3.04 -14.48
CA ALA A 46 0.82 -3.67 -15.26
C ALA A 46 1.20 -3.77 -16.75
N ALA A 47 1.88 -2.73 -17.27
CA ALA A 47 2.37 -2.70 -18.64
C ALA A 47 3.43 -3.79 -18.87
N ILE A 48 4.41 -3.93 -17.97
CA ILE A 48 5.45 -4.97 -18.05
C ILE A 48 4.82 -6.37 -17.96
N ALA A 49 3.89 -6.59 -17.04
CA ALA A 49 3.23 -7.89 -16.90
C ALA A 49 2.46 -8.29 -18.17
N SER A 50 1.79 -7.32 -18.81
CA SER A 50 1.00 -7.53 -20.03
C SER A 50 1.84 -7.82 -21.28
N GLN A 51 3.17 -7.61 -21.24
CA GLN A 51 4.06 -7.96 -22.36
C GLN A 51 4.28 -9.47 -22.49
N TYR A 52 3.95 -10.26 -21.48
CA TYR A 52 4.15 -11.71 -21.48
C TYR A 52 2.85 -12.42 -21.90
N GLU A 53 2.85 -13.09 -23.06
CA GLU A 53 1.67 -13.77 -23.61
C GLU A 53 1.05 -14.81 -22.66
N SER A 54 1.87 -15.46 -21.83
CA SER A 54 1.42 -16.49 -20.87
C SER A 54 0.93 -15.90 -19.53
N VAL A 55 0.82 -14.58 -19.41
CA VAL A 55 0.41 -13.88 -18.19
C VAL A 55 -0.96 -13.24 -18.38
N ARG A 56 -1.87 -13.52 -17.46
CA ARG A 56 -3.16 -12.83 -17.36
C ARG A 56 -3.09 -11.83 -16.23
N VAL A 57 -3.24 -10.55 -16.56
CA VAL A 57 -3.36 -9.47 -15.56
C VAL A 57 -4.82 -9.37 -15.13
N ILE A 58 -5.06 -9.40 -13.83
CA ILE A 58 -6.37 -9.28 -13.20
C ILE A 58 -6.36 -8.03 -12.33
N GLN A 59 -7.39 -7.19 -12.48
CA GLN A 59 -7.56 -6.04 -11.61
C GLN A 59 -8.01 -6.49 -10.21
N GLY A 60 -7.16 -6.27 -9.23
CA GLY A 60 -7.42 -6.52 -7.82
C GLY A 60 -7.55 -5.23 -7.02
N ARG A 61 -7.49 -5.39 -5.69
CA ARG A 61 -7.47 -4.27 -4.74
C ARG A 61 -6.61 -4.63 -3.52
N PRO A 62 -6.06 -3.65 -2.80
CA PRO A 62 -5.46 -3.90 -1.49
C PRO A 62 -6.48 -4.47 -0.49
N PRO A 63 -6.03 -5.18 0.55
CA PRO A 63 -4.65 -5.57 0.84
C PRO A 63 -4.20 -6.83 0.05
N VAL A 64 -2.94 -7.25 0.22
CA VAL A 64 -2.34 -8.43 -0.44
C VAL A 64 -3.19 -9.70 -0.34
N GLY A 65 -3.87 -9.90 0.79
CA GLY A 65 -4.75 -11.03 0.97
C GLY A 65 -5.94 -11.05 0.01
N ALA A 66 -6.53 -9.89 -0.29
CA ALA A 66 -7.64 -9.80 -1.24
C ALA A 66 -7.19 -10.19 -2.65
N GLN A 67 -5.95 -9.85 -3.01
CA GLN A 67 -5.35 -10.22 -4.29
C GLN A 67 -5.09 -11.72 -4.39
N ARG A 68 -4.52 -12.34 -3.33
CA ARG A 68 -4.31 -13.79 -3.28
C ARG A 68 -5.64 -14.56 -3.36
N GLN A 69 -6.67 -14.09 -2.65
CA GLN A 69 -7.99 -14.70 -2.72
C GLN A 69 -8.62 -14.59 -4.11
N LEU A 70 -8.58 -13.40 -4.72
CA LEU A 70 -9.06 -13.19 -6.09
C LEU A 70 -8.30 -14.07 -7.09
N GLY A 71 -6.99 -14.22 -6.91
CA GLY A 71 -6.17 -15.11 -7.71
C GLY A 71 -6.54 -16.59 -7.52
N LEU A 72 -6.84 -17.03 -6.31
CA LEU A 72 -7.32 -18.40 -6.04
C LEU A 72 -8.66 -18.69 -6.73
N GLU A 73 -9.58 -17.72 -6.74
CA GLU A 73 -10.88 -17.84 -7.40
C GLU A 73 -10.75 -17.96 -8.92
N ASN A 74 -9.75 -17.30 -9.51
CA ASN A 74 -9.49 -17.30 -10.95
C ASN A 74 -8.51 -18.40 -11.39
N ALA A 75 -7.83 -19.07 -10.46
CA ALA A 75 -6.90 -20.15 -10.76
C ALA A 75 -7.66 -21.39 -11.28
N ALA A 76 -7.16 -22.01 -12.35
CA ALA A 76 -7.64 -23.25 -12.92
C ALA A 76 -6.75 -24.46 -12.61
N GLY A 77 -5.51 -24.23 -12.16
CA GLY A 77 -4.53 -25.27 -11.89
C GLY A 77 -4.82 -26.07 -10.61
N ASP A 78 -4.49 -27.36 -10.64
CA ASP A 78 -4.61 -28.27 -9.49
C ASP A 78 -3.73 -27.81 -8.31
N LEU A 79 -2.54 -27.29 -8.62
CA LEU A 79 -1.61 -26.68 -7.66
C LEU A 79 -1.56 -25.17 -7.87
N VAL A 80 -1.71 -24.42 -6.78
CA VAL A 80 -1.61 -22.96 -6.76
C VAL A 80 -0.36 -22.54 -6.00
N PHE A 81 0.47 -21.72 -6.65
CA PHE A 81 1.65 -21.09 -6.10
C PHE A 81 1.34 -19.61 -5.88
N PHE A 82 1.18 -19.17 -4.64
CA PHE A 82 1.22 -17.76 -4.30
C PHE A 82 2.69 -17.34 -4.22
N MET A 83 3.09 -16.31 -4.97
CA MET A 83 4.46 -15.82 -5.02
C MET A 83 4.48 -14.30 -5.01
N ASP A 84 5.24 -13.68 -4.11
CA ASP A 84 5.37 -12.22 -4.10
C ASP A 84 6.17 -11.73 -5.32
N ALA A 85 5.81 -10.56 -5.84
CA ALA A 85 6.40 -9.97 -7.05
C ALA A 85 7.91 -9.68 -6.96
N ASP A 86 8.48 -9.62 -5.75
CA ASP A 86 9.91 -9.40 -5.49
C ASP A 86 10.71 -10.69 -5.23
N THR A 87 10.16 -11.83 -5.62
CA THR A 87 10.83 -13.14 -5.54
C THR A 87 11.44 -13.57 -6.88
N ILE A 88 12.33 -14.57 -6.83
CA ILE A 88 12.89 -15.22 -8.03
C ILE A 88 12.86 -16.73 -7.83
N ALA A 89 12.29 -17.45 -8.79
CA ALA A 89 12.28 -18.91 -8.78
C ALA A 89 13.55 -19.47 -9.44
N PRO A 90 14.38 -20.27 -8.74
CA PRO A 90 15.47 -21.01 -9.38
C PRO A 90 14.96 -21.97 -10.48
N PRO A 91 15.75 -22.32 -11.52
CA PRO A 91 15.26 -23.02 -12.72
C PRO A 91 14.44 -24.32 -12.51
N ASP A 92 14.70 -25.08 -11.45
CA ASP A 92 13.98 -26.33 -11.16
C ASP A 92 13.03 -26.22 -9.96
N PHE A 93 12.73 -25.00 -9.51
CA PHE A 93 11.97 -24.76 -8.30
C PHE A 93 10.57 -25.36 -8.36
N ILE A 94 9.79 -25.05 -9.40
CA ILE A 94 8.41 -25.54 -9.54
C ILE A 94 8.39 -27.07 -9.64
N ALA A 95 9.28 -27.66 -10.44
CA ALA A 95 9.39 -29.11 -10.62
C ALA A 95 9.67 -29.82 -9.29
N HIS A 96 10.64 -29.31 -8.51
CA HIS A 96 10.96 -29.89 -7.21
C HIS A 96 9.84 -29.70 -6.17
N CYS A 97 9.18 -28.55 -6.16
CA CYS A 97 8.01 -28.29 -5.31
C CYS A 97 6.87 -29.26 -5.62
N GLN A 98 6.52 -29.42 -6.89
CA GLN A 98 5.50 -30.37 -7.34
C GLN A 98 5.84 -31.81 -6.94
N ALA A 99 7.08 -32.23 -7.17
CA ALA A 99 7.54 -33.56 -6.81
C ALA A 99 7.46 -33.82 -5.29
N GLU A 100 7.80 -32.81 -4.47
CA GLU A 100 7.72 -32.94 -3.01
C GLU A 100 6.27 -32.97 -2.51
N MET A 101 5.39 -32.11 -3.06
CA MET A 101 3.96 -32.10 -2.77
C MET A 101 3.34 -33.48 -3.01
N LEU A 102 3.61 -34.07 -4.18
CA LEU A 102 3.10 -35.38 -4.57
C LEU A 102 3.68 -36.51 -3.70
N ARG A 103 5.02 -36.59 -3.61
CA ARG A 103 5.73 -37.68 -2.90
C ARG A 103 5.33 -37.78 -1.42
N ARG A 104 5.12 -36.64 -0.77
CA ARG A 104 4.80 -36.56 0.66
C ARG A 104 3.29 -36.41 0.93
N ARG A 105 2.47 -36.36 -0.13
CA ARG A 105 1.02 -36.11 -0.09
C ARG A 105 0.67 -34.89 0.77
N ILE A 106 1.31 -33.76 0.44
CA ILE A 106 1.18 -32.49 1.16
C ILE A 106 0.00 -31.71 0.57
N ASP A 107 -0.75 -31.04 1.44
CA ASP A 107 -1.90 -30.20 1.06
C ASP A 107 -1.53 -28.73 0.91
N ALA A 108 -0.60 -28.26 1.74
CA ALA A 108 -0.03 -26.92 1.68
C ALA A 108 1.44 -26.92 2.12
N ALA A 109 2.26 -26.07 1.52
CA ALA A 109 3.68 -25.99 1.81
C ALA A 109 4.21 -24.57 1.72
N CYS A 110 5.31 -24.34 2.43
CA CYS A 110 6.19 -23.19 2.21
C CYS A 110 7.61 -23.69 1.90
N PRO A 111 8.31 -23.09 0.92
CA PRO A 111 9.70 -23.41 0.63
C PRO A 111 10.64 -22.80 1.67
N ALA A 112 11.92 -23.15 1.56
CA ALA A 112 12.98 -22.41 2.24
C ALA A 112 13.23 -21.07 1.54
N PHE A 113 13.69 -20.07 2.30
CA PHE A 113 14.02 -18.75 1.77
C PHE A 113 15.53 -18.56 1.68
N ARG A 114 16.01 -17.94 0.61
CA ARG A 114 17.39 -17.46 0.48
C ARG A 114 17.41 -16.02 0.00
N PRO A 115 18.30 -15.17 0.53
CA PRO A 115 18.35 -13.78 0.12
C PRO A 115 18.89 -13.65 -1.30
N PHE A 116 18.35 -12.68 -2.03
CA PHE A 116 18.88 -12.21 -3.30
C PHE A 116 18.89 -10.67 -3.34
N PRO A 117 20.03 -10.05 -3.67
CA PRO A 117 21.35 -10.66 -3.88
C PRO A 117 21.89 -11.38 -2.62
N PRO A 118 22.86 -12.31 -2.77
CA PRO A 118 23.44 -13.01 -1.63
C PRO A 118 24.12 -12.04 -0.68
N SER A 119 23.72 -12.09 0.60
CA SER A 119 24.34 -11.32 1.68
C SER A 119 24.61 -12.25 2.86
N PHE A 120 25.83 -12.21 3.41
CA PHE A 120 26.24 -13.14 4.48
C PHE A 120 25.35 -13.00 5.73
N SER A 121 25.17 -11.78 6.22
CA SER A 121 24.36 -11.51 7.42
C SER A 121 22.89 -11.89 7.22
N VAL A 122 22.31 -11.53 6.07
CA VAL A 122 20.91 -11.86 5.74
C VAL A 122 20.73 -13.37 5.53
N SER A 123 21.76 -14.06 5.02
CA SER A 123 21.74 -15.53 4.86
C SER A 123 21.71 -16.24 6.20
N ILE A 124 22.42 -15.72 7.22
CA ILE A 124 22.34 -16.25 8.60
C ILE A 124 20.91 -16.11 9.13
N VAL A 125 20.29 -14.94 8.95
CA VAL A 125 18.92 -14.67 9.41
C VAL A 125 17.92 -15.63 8.75
N TYR A 126 17.93 -15.75 7.42
CA TYR A 126 17.04 -16.69 6.74
C TYR A 126 17.36 -18.15 7.08
N GLY A 127 18.63 -18.50 7.29
CA GLY A 127 19.04 -19.83 7.77
C GLY A 127 18.40 -20.17 9.11
N MET A 128 18.42 -19.22 10.05
CA MET A 128 17.76 -19.35 11.35
C MET A 128 16.25 -19.48 11.21
N TYR A 129 15.59 -18.64 10.40
CA TYR A 129 14.13 -18.74 10.18
C TYR A 129 13.73 -20.05 9.51
N ASN A 130 14.47 -20.50 8.49
CA ASN A 130 14.23 -21.79 7.84
C ASN A 130 14.33 -22.95 8.84
N LEU A 131 15.33 -22.92 9.73
CA LEU A 131 15.46 -23.94 10.79
C LEU A 131 14.28 -23.86 11.77
N LEU A 132 13.94 -22.66 12.23
CA LEU A 132 12.86 -22.41 13.17
C LEU A 132 11.52 -22.91 12.63
N PHE A 133 11.13 -22.50 11.42
CA PHE A 133 9.89 -22.95 10.77
C PHE A 133 9.89 -24.46 10.58
N ARG A 134 11.01 -25.06 10.18
CA ARG A 134 11.10 -26.52 10.00
C ARG A 134 10.94 -27.29 11.31
N VAL A 135 11.43 -26.78 12.43
CA VAL A 135 11.29 -27.43 13.75
C VAL A 135 9.90 -27.20 14.33
N LEU A 136 9.42 -25.95 14.29
CA LEU A 136 8.15 -25.55 14.93
C LEU A 136 6.90 -25.94 14.14
N GLN A 137 7.01 -26.32 12.85
CA GLN A 137 5.83 -26.64 12.00
C GLN A 137 4.84 -27.64 12.61
N TRP A 138 5.30 -28.52 13.52
CA TRP A 138 4.48 -29.53 14.19
C TRP A 138 3.63 -29.00 15.34
N PHE A 139 4.04 -27.89 15.95
CA PHE A 139 3.37 -27.31 17.11
C PHE A 139 2.67 -26.01 16.73
N ILE A 140 3.39 -25.15 15.99
CA ILE A 140 2.95 -23.82 15.61
C ILE A 140 3.37 -23.61 14.17
N ALA A 141 2.56 -24.14 13.24
CA ALA A 141 2.80 -23.96 11.82
C ALA A 141 2.87 -22.46 11.47
N SER A 142 3.94 -22.10 10.80
CA SER A 142 4.23 -20.75 10.33
C SER A 142 5.09 -20.85 9.06
N GLY A 143 5.13 -19.78 8.30
CA GLY A 143 5.90 -19.65 7.07
C GLY A 143 5.86 -18.20 6.60
N GLY A 144 6.66 -17.89 5.59
CA GLY A 144 6.63 -16.56 4.97
C GLY A 144 5.63 -16.51 3.83
N GLY A 145 4.78 -15.48 3.79
CA GLY A 145 3.87 -15.21 2.66
C GLY A 145 4.57 -15.06 1.30
N MET A 146 5.89 -14.86 1.28
CA MET A 146 6.69 -14.76 0.06
C MET A 146 6.47 -15.92 -0.92
N CYS A 147 6.22 -17.13 -0.40
CA CYS A 147 5.75 -18.23 -1.24
C CYS A 147 4.91 -19.25 -0.45
N ILE A 148 3.70 -19.53 -0.94
CA ILE A 148 2.81 -20.57 -0.42
C ILE A 148 2.36 -21.45 -1.58
N ILE A 149 2.40 -22.76 -1.40
CA ILE A 149 2.01 -23.75 -2.40
C ILE A 149 0.86 -24.57 -1.81
N THR A 150 -0.21 -24.79 -2.55
CA THR A 150 -1.34 -25.58 -2.05
C THR A 150 -2.11 -26.28 -3.16
N ASN A 151 -2.75 -27.39 -2.84
CA ASN A 151 -3.78 -27.95 -3.73
C ASN A 151 -4.97 -26.99 -3.78
N ARG A 152 -5.45 -26.66 -4.96
CA ARG A 152 -6.56 -25.71 -5.15
C ARG A 152 -7.81 -26.13 -4.40
N ASP A 153 -8.26 -27.37 -4.59
CA ASP A 153 -9.47 -27.89 -3.94
C ASP A 153 -9.35 -27.91 -2.42
N PHE A 154 -8.13 -28.17 -1.90
CA PHE A 154 -7.87 -28.09 -0.47
C PHE A 154 -8.03 -26.65 0.02
N ALA A 155 -7.39 -25.68 -0.64
CA ALA A 155 -7.46 -24.27 -0.27
C ALA A 155 -8.90 -23.75 -0.29
N VAL A 156 -9.66 -24.06 -1.34
CA VAL A 156 -11.09 -23.72 -1.46
C VAL A 156 -11.89 -24.34 -0.31
N ARG A 157 -11.72 -25.65 -0.06
CA ARG A 157 -12.46 -26.37 1.00
C ARG A 157 -12.20 -25.81 2.40
N ILE A 158 -10.99 -25.33 2.69
CA ILE A 158 -10.71 -24.75 4.01
C ILE A 158 -11.19 -23.30 4.13
N GLY A 159 -11.63 -22.67 3.04
CA GLY A 159 -12.19 -21.31 2.99
C GLY A 159 -11.25 -20.24 2.42
N GLY A 160 -10.28 -20.61 1.58
CA GLY A 160 -9.39 -19.68 0.88
C GLY A 160 -8.50 -18.84 1.80
N LEU A 161 -7.98 -17.73 1.26
CA LEU A 161 -7.22 -16.73 2.02
C LEU A 161 -8.17 -15.60 2.45
N ARG A 162 -8.07 -15.17 3.71
CA ARG A 162 -8.95 -14.12 4.24
C ARG A 162 -8.46 -12.75 3.81
N GLY A 163 -9.08 -12.20 2.77
CA GLY A 163 -8.58 -11.01 2.10
C GLY A 163 -8.59 -9.70 2.88
N ASN A 164 -9.24 -9.65 4.06
CA ASN A 164 -9.29 -8.48 4.94
C ASN A 164 -8.25 -8.53 6.07
N LEU A 165 -7.47 -9.61 6.19
CA LEU A 165 -6.46 -9.74 7.24
C LEU A 165 -5.09 -9.29 6.76
N VAL A 166 -4.35 -8.63 7.65
CA VAL A 166 -2.96 -8.18 7.44
C VAL A 166 -1.94 -9.33 7.47
N TYR A 167 -2.30 -10.45 8.11
CA TYR A 167 -1.49 -11.65 8.33
C TYR A 167 -2.18 -12.90 7.77
N GLU A 168 -2.84 -12.73 6.63
CA GLU A 168 -3.63 -13.76 5.99
C GLU A 168 -2.82 -15.02 5.66
N ASP A 169 -1.52 -14.88 5.41
CA ASP A 169 -0.59 -15.98 5.15
C ASP A 169 -0.43 -16.90 6.36
N ILE A 170 -0.11 -16.34 7.53
CA ILE A 170 0.06 -17.09 8.78
C ILE A 170 -1.27 -17.70 9.21
N GLU A 171 -2.38 -16.98 9.06
CA GLU A 171 -3.71 -17.52 9.35
C GLU A 171 -4.03 -18.71 8.43
N PHE A 172 -3.81 -18.56 7.11
CA PHE A 172 -4.01 -19.63 6.13
C PHE A 172 -3.14 -20.84 6.44
N ILE A 173 -1.83 -20.65 6.70
CA ILE A 173 -0.89 -21.73 7.02
C ILE A 173 -1.34 -22.51 8.27
N ARG A 174 -1.77 -21.81 9.32
CA ARG A 174 -2.26 -22.44 10.56
C ARG A 174 -3.58 -23.17 10.37
N ARG A 175 -4.46 -22.63 9.54
CA ARG A 175 -5.73 -23.29 9.21
C ARG A 175 -5.47 -24.52 8.35
N ALA A 176 -4.56 -24.42 7.38
CA ALA A 176 -4.11 -25.53 6.56
C ALA A 176 -3.45 -26.64 7.39
N SER A 177 -2.60 -26.31 8.37
CA SER A 177 -1.95 -27.31 9.23
C SER A 177 -2.91 -28.06 10.16
N ARG A 178 -4.02 -27.42 10.56
CA ARG A 178 -5.07 -28.05 11.38
C ARG A 178 -6.03 -28.92 10.56
N ARG A 179 -6.24 -28.59 9.28
CA ARG A 179 -7.22 -29.26 8.41
C ARG A 179 -6.63 -30.16 7.34
N GLY A 180 -5.30 -30.22 7.23
CA GLY A 180 -4.58 -31.02 6.25
C GLY A 180 -3.09 -31.14 6.57
N ARG A 181 -2.34 -31.69 5.61
CA ARG A 181 -0.91 -31.91 5.76
C ARG A 181 -0.12 -30.69 5.29
N PHE A 182 0.17 -29.78 6.22
CA PHE A 182 1.11 -28.68 5.97
C PHE A 182 2.58 -29.13 6.17
N ARG A 183 3.50 -28.74 5.28
CA ARG A 183 4.94 -28.99 5.47
C ARG A 183 5.83 -27.86 4.96
N MET A 184 6.90 -27.58 5.71
CA MET A 184 8.07 -26.92 5.12
C MET A 184 8.79 -27.89 4.17
N ILE A 185 9.07 -27.43 2.95
CA ILE A 185 9.70 -28.23 1.88
C ILE A 185 11.13 -27.76 1.61
N ARG A 186 11.94 -28.62 0.97
CA ARG A 186 13.38 -28.35 0.76
C ARG A 186 13.71 -27.34 -0.34
N PRO A 187 12.98 -27.24 -1.46
CA PRO A 187 13.24 -26.25 -2.49
C PRO A 187 13.31 -24.85 -1.88
N HIS A 188 14.18 -24.02 -2.44
CA HIS A 188 14.34 -22.65 -1.97
C HIS A 188 13.91 -21.67 -3.03
N ILE A 189 13.24 -20.61 -2.59
CA ILE A 189 12.94 -19.44 -3.40
C ILE A 189 13.90 -18.31 -3.00
N LEU A 190 14.30 -17.52 -3.98
CA LEU A 190 15.13 -16.35 -3.76
C LEU A 190 14.22 -15.16 -3.44
N VAL A 191 14.54 -14.45 -2.37
CA VAL A 191 13.70 -13.36 -1.84
C VAL A 191 14.53 -12.08 -1.71
N SER A 192 13.93 -10.95 -2.04
CA SER A 192 14.61 -9.66 -1.99
C SER A 192 15.11 -9.32 -0.57
N ASP A 193 16.36 -8.89 -0.45
CA ASP A 193 16.92 -8.34 0.78
C ASP A 193 16.67 -6.83 0.94
N ARG A 194 15.85 -6.22 0.05
CA ARG A 194 15.51 -4.79 0.03
C ARG A 194 15.23 -4.23 1.42
N ARG A 195 14.38 -4.90 2.21
CA ARG A 195 14.01 -4.45 3.56
C ARG A 195 15.18 -4.47 4.55
N PHE A 196 16.05 -5.48 4.45
CA PHE A 196 17.26 -5.56 5.28
C PHE A 196 18.24 -4.44 4.96
N ARG A 197 18.36 -4.06 3.68
CA ARG A 197 19.17 -2.91 3.24
C ARG A 197 18.56 -1.58 3.68
N GLU A 198 17.24 -1.46 3.66
CA GLU A 198 16.52 -0.23 3.98
C GLU A 198 16.43 0.10 5.47
N TYR A 199 16.27 -0.89 6.34
CA TYR A 199 16.02 -0.70 7.79
C TYR A 199 17.16 -1.22 8.67
N GLY A 200 18.12 -1.93 8.09
CA GLY A 200 19.22 -2.56 8.81
C GLY A 200 18.86 -3.95 9.34
N VAL A 201 19.86 -4.84 9.38
CA VAL A 201 19.67 -6.26 9.70
C VAL A 201 19.16 -6.48 11.13
N VAL A 202 19.71 -5.74 12.09
CA VAL A 202 19.33 -5.87 13.51
C VAL A 202 17.89 -5.41 13.73
N THR A 203 17.51 -4.27 13.17
CA THR A 203 16.14 -3.74 13.25
C THR A 203 15.14 -4.73 12.68
N MET A 204 15.42 -5.26 11.49
CA MET A 204 14.56 -6.24 10.82
C MET A 204 14.46 -7.54 11.61
N LEU A 205 15.58 -8.04 12.15
CA LEU A 205 15.60 -9.23 12.99
C LEU A 205 14.74 -9.05 14.25
N LEU A 206 14.86 -7.92 14.95
CA LEU A 206 14.06 -7.62 16.14
C LEU A 206 12.57 -7.52 15.78
N GLN A 207 12.22 -6.78 14.73
CA GLN A 207 10.83 -6.63 14.28
C GLN A 207 10.21 -7.98 13.89
N TYR A 208 10.89 -8.77 13.06
CA TYR A 208 10.39 -10.07 12.61
C TYR A 208 10.29 -11.08 13.75
N THR A 209 11.23 -11.07 14.69
CA THR A 209 11.19 -11.93 15.88
C THR A 209 10.04 -11.54 16.80
N LEU A 210 9.85 -10.24 17.04
CA LEU A 210 8.78 -9.71 17.88
C LEU A 210 7.40 -9.98 17.26
N LEU A 211 7.23 -9.76 15.95
CA LEU A 211 6.01 -10.13 15.22
C LEU A 211 5.77 -11.63 15.27
N SER A 212 6.80 -12.44 15.01
CA SER A 212 6.71 -13.90 15.12
C SER A 212 6.25 -14.32 16.51
N PHE A 213 6.72 -13.66 17.58
CA PHE A 213 6.28 -13.88 18.96
C PHE A 213 4.78 -13.55 19.14
N PHE A 214 4.35 -12.35 18.78
CA PHE A 214 2.93 -11.95 18.90
C PHE A 214 1.99 -12.86 18.09
N PHE A 215 2.39 -13.20 16.86
CA PHE A 215 1.64 -14.14 16.04
C PHE A 215 1.60 -15.52 16.67
N THR A 216 2.73 -16.03 17.20
CA THR A 216 2.84 -17.34 17.87
C THR A 216 1.83 -17.53 19.00
N PHE A 217 1.62 -16.50 19.83
CA PHE A 217 0.74 -16.57 21.00
C PHE A 217 -0.68 -16.06 20.76
N GLY A 218 -1.06 -15.80 19.50
CA GLY A 218 -2.41 -15.34 19.17
C GLY A 218 -2.73 -13.94 19.71
N LEU A 219 -1.71 -13.16 20.06
CA LEU A 219 -1.80 -11.78 20.53
C LEU A 219 -1.91 -10.82 19.33
N PHE A 220 -2.82 -11.11 18.40
CA PHE A 220 -2.92 -10.44 17.10
C PHE A 220 -3.16 -8.93 17.22
N ARG A 221 -3.92 -8.50 18.23
CA ARG A 221 -4.16 -7.06 18.53
C ARG A 221 -2.90 -6.30 18.96
N TRP A 222 -1.88 -7.00 19.47
CA TRP A 222 -0.60 -6.39 19.85
C TRP A 222 0.39 -6.30 18.68
N ALA A 223 0.18 -7.08 17.62
CA ALA A 223 0.95 -6.95 16.38
C ALA A 223 0.61 -5.64 15.64
N GLU A 224 -0.59 -5.07 15.85
CA GLU A 224 -0.98 -3.73 15.34
C GLU A 224 -0.20 -2.58 16.02
N ILE A 225 0.25 -2.79 17.27
CA ILE A 225 1.04 -1.80 18.04
C ILE A 225 2.47 -1.71 17.47
N ILE A 226 3.00 -2.81 16.96
CA ILE A 226 4.23 -2.77 16.17
C ILE A 226 3.83 -2.27 14.79
N ARG A 227 4.07 -0.99 14.52
CA ARG A 227 4.06 -0.47 13.15
C ARG A 227 4.99 -1.34 12.30
N TYR A 228 4.41 -2.31 11.60
CA TYR A 228 5.06 -3.11 10.58
C TYR A 228 4.76 -2.43 9.25
N PRO A 229 5.64 -1.53 8.78
CA PRO A 229 5.42 -0.86 7.51
C PRO A 229 5.42 -1.93 6.41
N PHE A 230 4.23 -2.25 5.89
CA PHE A 230 4.10 -2.99 4.64
C PHE A 230 4.63 -2.09 3.53
N GLY A 231 5.90 -2.33 3.20
CA GLY A 231 6.66 -1.48 2.31
C GLY A 231 6.99 -0.13 2.94
N LYS A 232 8.23 0.32 2.77
CA LYS A 232 8.38 1.72 2.43
C LYS A 232 7.69 1.87 1.07
N TYR A 233 6.38 2.18 1.05
CA TYR A 233 5.93 3.10 0.01
C TYR A 233 6.94 4.23 0.05
N LYS A 234 7.60 4.48 -1.09
CA LYS A 234 8.72 5.42 -1.21
C LYS A 234 8.56 6.48 -0.14
N ARG A 235 9.42 6.41 0.89
CA ARG A 235 9.55 7.49 1.86
C ARG A 235 9.54 8.76 1.02
N SER A 236 8.87 9.82 1.50
CA SER A 236 8.79 11.12 0.84
C SER A 236 10.12 11.73 0.35
N SER A 237 11.26 11.06 0.62
CA SER A 237 12.59 11.29 0.10
C SER A 237 12.80 11.19 -1.41
N GLU A 238 11.84 10.72 -2.21
CA GLU A 238 11.92 10.78 -3.69
C GLU A 238 10.74 11.51 -4.35
N GLU A 239 9.75 11.98 -3.59
CA GLU A 239 8.62 12.71 -4.15
C GLU A 239 9.13 14.08 -4.66
N MET A 240 9.00 14.30 -5.97
CA MET A 240 9.40 15.55 -6.61
C MET A 240 8.21 16.49 -6.64
N VAL A 241 8.41 17.74 -6.25
CA VAL A 241 7.44 18.82 -6.40
C VAL A 241 7.83 19.70 -7.59
N VAL A 242 6.81 20.24 -8.26
CA VAL A 242 6.99 21.11 -9.42
C VAL A 242 7.22 22.54 -8.95
N LEU A 243 8.44 23.06 -9.16
CA LEU A 243 8.75 24.48 -8.93
C LEU A 243 8.09 25.31 -10.02
N VAL A 244 7.58 26.48 -9.64
CA VAL A 244 6.91 27.40 -10.57
C VAL A 244 7.33 28.84 -10.35
N ASN A 245 7.09 29.68 -11.37
CA ASN A 245 7.16 31.13 -11.23
C ASN A 245 5.81 31.70 -10.76
N GLU A 246 5.74 33.03 -10.61
CA GLU A 246 4.54 33.77 -10.18
C GLU A 246 3.33 33.61 -11.12
N LYS A 247 3.53 33.12 -12.35
CA LYS A 247 2.46 32.83 -13.33
C LYS A 247 2.05 31.34 -13.34
N ASN A 248 2.51 30.56 -12.36
CA ASN A 248 2.30 29.11 -12.29
C ASN A 248 2.92 28.32 -13.48
N GLU A 249 3.95 28.88 -14.14
CA GLU A 249 4.68 28.19 -15.20
C GLU A 249 5.81 27.34 -14.58
N PRO A 250 5.99 26.06 -14.98
CA PRO A 250 7.04 25.19 -14.44
C PRO A 250 8.45 25.74 -14.67
N THR A 251 9.25 25.83 -13.61
CA THR A 251 10.65 26.29 -13.66
C THR A 251 11.66 25.18 -13.32
N GLY A 252 11.20 24.06 -12.77
CA GLY A 252 12.04 22.92 -12.44
C GLY A 252 11.36 21.94 -11.48
N LEU A 253 12.15 21.01 -10.94
CA LEU A 253 11.70 20.03 -9.97
C LEU A 253 12.59 20.10 -8.73
N ALA A 254 12.00 19.95 -7.55
CA ALA A 254 12.72 19.84 -6.30
C ALA A 254 12.23 18.66 -5.48
N ARG A 255 13.06 18.12 -4.59
CA ARG A 255 12.64 17.07 -3.68
C ARG A 255 11.78 17.64 -2.56
N LYS A 256 10.63 17.03 -2.31
CA LYS A 256 9.68 17.43 -1.26
C LYS A 256 10.30 17.46 0.14
N ASP A 257 11.14 16.49 0.46
CA ASP A 257 11.79 16.39 1.77
C ASP A 257 12.85 17.47 2.04
N LYS A 258 13.27 18.21 1.00
CA LYS A 258 14.32 19.23 1.07
C LYS A 258 13.86 20.63 0.68
N ILE A 259 12.64 20.79 0.15
CA ILE A 259 12.16 22.07 -0.37
C ILE A 259 11.75 23.03 0.75
N HIS A 260 11.12 22.51 1.80
CA HIS A 260 10.64 23.31 2.92
C HIS A 260 11.81 23.78 3.78
N SER A 261 12.05 25.09 3.77
CA SER A 261 13.10 25.79 4.53
C SER A 261 12.68 27.24 4.78
N LEU A 262 13.56 28.08 5.32
CA LEU A 262 13.33 29.54 5.40
C LEU A 262 13.20 30.21 4.02
N LYS A 263 13.67 29.55 2.95
CA LYS A 263 13.67 30.05 1.57
C LYS A 263 12.97 29.07 0.61
N THR A 264 11.84 28.50 1.01
CA THR A 264 11.04 27.60 0.16
C THR A 264 10.65 28.30 -1.16
N PRO A 265 11.14 27.80 -2.32
CA PRO A 265 10.73 28.34 -3.60
C PRO A 265 9.24 28.06 -3.86
N LEU A 266 8.62 28.89 -4.70
CA LEU A 266 7.23 28.70 -5.10
C LEU A 266 7.08 27.38 -5.86
N HIS A 267 6.10 26.58 -5.48
CA HIS A 267 5.83 25.28 -6.08
C HIS A 267 4.33 24.98 -6.12
N ARG A 268 3.93 23.96 -6.90
CA ARG A 268 2.52 23.56 -7.00
C ARG A 268 2.10 22.68 -5.83
N GLY A 269 0.98 23.03 -5.23
CA GLY A 269 0.22 22.21 -4.28
C GLY A 269 -1.21 21.99 -4.75
N PHE A 270 -2.02 21.36 -3.91
CA PHE A 270 -3.48 21.40 -3.99
C PHE A 270 -4.06 21.26 -2.57
N SER A 271 -5.26 21.80 -2.37
CA SER A 271 -6.04 21.64 -1.14
C SER A 271 -7.39 21.02 -1.45
N LEU A 272 -7.79 19.95 -0.74
CA LEU A 272 -9.03 19.23 -0.96
C LEU A 272 -9.96 19.30 0.26
N PHE A 273 -11.22 19.66 0.02
CA PHE A 273 -12.35 19.53 0.95
C PHE A 273 -13.25 18.39 0.47
N VAL A 274 -13.43 17.36 1.29
CA VAL A 274 -14.29 16.21 1.00
C VAL A 274 -15.60 16.39 1.74
N LEU A 275 -16.70 16.35 0.99
CA LEU A 275 -18.06 16.33 1.48
C LEU A 275 -18.60 14.89 1.47
N ASN A 276 -19.37 14.53 2.50
CA ASN A 276 -20.22 13.35 2.42
C ASN A 276 -21.62 13.73 1.91
N ARG A 277 -22.47 12.70 1.73
CA ARG A 277 -23.86 12.85 1.26
C ARG A 277 -24.80 13.55 2.25
N ARG A 278 -24.35 13.88 3.46
CA ARG A 278 -25.08 14.70 4.43
C ARG A 278 -24.67 16.19 4.36
N GLY A 279 -23.71 16.55 3.50
CA GLY A 279 -23.14 17.90 3.42
C GLY A 279 -22.16 18.20 4.56
N GLU A 280 -21.66 17.18 5.27
CA GLU A 280 -20.60 17.36 6.27
C GLU A 280 -19.24 17.34 5.57
N VAL A 281 -18.28 18.13 6.07
CA VAL A 281 -16.89 18.19 5.61
C VAL A 281 -16.02 17.26 6.46
N LEU A 282 -15.14 16.49 5.81
CA LEU A 282 -14.13 15.72 6.50
C LEU A 282 -12.95 16.61 6.87
N LEU A 283 -12.62 16.71 8.15
CA LEU A 283 -11.37 17.27 8.62
C LEU A 283 -10.38 16.16 8.96
N GLN A 284 -9.10 16.45 8.79
CA GLN A 284 -8.03 15.62 9.30
C GLN A 284 -7.19 16.38 10.33
N GLN A 285 -6.75 15.69 11.37
CA GLN A 285 -5.67 16.14 12.23
C GLN A 285 -4.37 15.59 11.68
N ARG A 286 -3.41 16.46 11.38
CA ARG A 286 -2.11 16.08 10.81
C ARG A 286 -1.33 15.16 11.77
N SER A 287 -0.61 14.17 11.27
CA SER A 287 0.19 13.28 12.13
C SER A 287 1.30 14.04 12.87
N GLU A 288 1.75 13.48 14.00
CA GLU A 288 2.86 14.03 14.78
C GLU A 288 4.18 14.07 13.98
N THR A 289 4.32 13.21 12.98
CA THR A 289 5.52 13.09 12.15
C THR A 289 5.61 14.11 11.01
N LYS A 290 4.61 14.99 10.83
CA LYS A 290 4.65 16.02 9.80
C LYS A 290 5.70 17.09 10.15
N GLN A 291 6.50 17.48 9.16
CA GLN A 291 7.52 18.53 9.32
C GLN A 291 6.90 19.90 9.59
N THR A 292 5.72 20.17 9.02
CA THR A 292 5.03 21.46 9.11
C THR A 292 3.64 21.24 9.74
N TRP A 293 3.30 22.05 10.76
CA TRP A 293 2.05 21.96 11.54
C TRP A 293 1.67 20.54 11.97
N PRO A 294 2.51 19.81 12.74
CA PRO A 294 2.12 18.52 13.30
C PRO A 294 0.94 18.68 14.27
N MET A 295 0.05 17.68 14.34
CA MET A 295 -1.12 17.63 15.24
C MET A 295 -2.17 18.75 15.06
N GLN A 296 -2.00 19.65 14.07
CA GLN A 296 -2.97 20.69 13.74
C GLN A 296 -4.11 20.12 12.90
N TRP A 297 -5.35 20.56 13.15
CA TRP A 297 -6.49 20.25 12.28
C TRP A 297 -6.42 21.03 10.96
N SER A 298 -6.81 20.39 9.87
CA SER A 298 -6.83 20.96 8.52
C SER A 298 -8.04 20.43 7.75
N ASN A 299 -8.28 21.01 6.57
CA ASN A 299 -9.14 20.43 5.54
C ASN A 299 -8.69 19.00 5.17
N SER A 300 -9.54 18.29 4.44
CA SER A 300 -9.49 16.84 4.30
C SER A 300 -8.15 16.28 3.84
N CYS A 301 -7.54 16.85 2.80
CA CYS A 301 -6.25 16.37 2.28
C CYS A 301 -5.52 17.49 1.54
N CYS A 302 -4.21 17.62 1.77
CA CYS A 302 -3.33 18.53 1.04
C CYS A 302 -2.12 17.77 0.49
N GLY A 303 -1.64 18.18 -0.67
CA GLY A 303 -0.48 17.53 -1.26
C GLY A 303 0.05 18.25 -2.48
N HIS A 304 0.88 17.53 -3.23
CA HIS A 304 1.61 18.06 -4.36
C HIS A 304 1.26 17.23 -5.61
N PRO A 305 0.92 17.86 -6.74
CA PRO A 305 0.86 17.18 -8.02
C PRO A 305 2.24 16.66 -8.42
N LEU A 306 2.28 15.46 -8.99
CA LEU A 306 3.46 14.92 -9.65
C LEU A 306 3.79 15.70 -10.94
N PRO A 307 5.01 15.59 -11.48
CA PRO A 307 5.34 16.21 -12.76
C PRO A 307 4.40 15.75 -13.87
N GLY A 308 3.66 16.69 -14.47
CA GLY A 308 2.68 16.41 -15.52
C GLY A 308 1.30 15.94 -15.03
N GLU A 309 1.07 15.88 -13.73
CA GLU A 309 -0.21 15.52 -13.13
C GLU A 309 -1.07 16.77 -12.85
N GLU A 310 -2.35 16.69 -13.16
CA GLU A 310 -3.32 17.75 -12.84
C GLU A 310 -3.71 17.72 -11.36
N ALA A 311 -4.02 18.88 -10.79
CA ALA A 311 -4.33 18.99 -9.35
C ALA A 311 -5.52 18.11 -8.93
N VAL A 312 -6.51 17.94 -9.81
CA VAL A 312 -7.69 17.08 -9.57
C VAL A 312 -7.28 15.60 -9.44
N ASP A 313 -6.39 15.13 -10.31
CA ASP A 313 -5.91 13.74 -10.29
C ASP A 313 -5.00 13.50 -9.08
N ALA A 314 -4.15 14.47 -8.76
CA ALA A 314 -3.32 14.45 -7.56
C ALA A 314 -4.16 14.35 -6.29
N ALA A 315 -5.26 15.11 -6.21
CA ALA A 315 -6.18 15.08 -5.08
C ALA A 315 -6.90 13.74 -4.94
N ARG A 316 -7.34 13.13 -6.04
CA ARG A 316 -7.93 11.77 -6.03
C ARG A 316 -6.94 10.74 -5.52
N ARG A 317 -5.71 10.75 -6.06
CA ARG A 317 -4.62 9.85 -5.64
C ARG A 317 -4.29 10.02 -4.16
N ARG A 318 -4.19 11.25 -3.67
CA ARG A 318 -3.83 11.54 -2.29
C ARG A 318 -4.95 11.29 -1.31
N ALA A 319 -6.21 11.50 -1.69
CA ALA A 319 -7.36 11.11 -0.87
C ALA A 319 -7.40 9.59 -0.64
N VAL A 320 -7.07 8.78 -1.65
CA VAL A 320 -6.93 7.32 -1.48
C VAL A 320 -5.74 6.99 -0.57
N HIS A 321 -4.59 7.66 -0.75
CA HIS A 321 -3.39 7.37 0.04
C HIS A 321 -3.47 7.81 1.51
N GLU A 322 -4.04 8.98 1.80
CA GLU A 322 -4.09 9.56 3.15
C GLU A 322 -5.35 9.17 3.92
N LEU A 323 -6.48 9.00 3.22
CA LEU A 323 -7.80 8.81 3.85
C LEU A 323 -8.45 7.47 3.47
N ASN A 324 -7.87 6.72 2.53
CA ASN A 324 -8.47 5.52 1.94
C ASN A 324 -9.89 5.78 1.39
N LEU A 325 -10.09 6.97 0.80
CA LEU A 325 -11.36 7.40 0.23
C LEU A 325 -11.27 7.59 -1.29
N ALA A 326 -12.15 6.90 -2.01
CA ALA A 326 -12.41 7.16 -3.42
C ALA A 326 -13.42 8.32 -3.56
N MET A 327 -13.10 9.28 -4.41
CA MET A 327 -13.96 10.44 -4.67
C MET A 327 -14.95 10.14 -5.81
N ASP A 328 -16.23 10.36 -5.58
CA ASP A 328 -17.29 10.29 -6.60
C ASP A 328 -17.07 11.44 -7.61
N THR A 329 -16.93 12.66 -7.10
CA THR A 329 -16.65 13.88 -7.88
C THR A 329 -15.52 14.66 -7.25
N VAL A 330 -14.82 15.46 -8.05
CA VAL A 330 -13.82 16.45 -7.59
C VAL A 330 -13.90 17.64 -8.54
N SER A 331 -14.15 18.82 -7.98
CA SER A 331 -14.28 20.08 -8.72
C SER A 331 -13.24 21.08 -8.24
N ASN A 332 -12.63 21.82 -9.17
CA ASN A 332 -11.79 22.95 -8.82
C ASN A 332 -12.66 24.19 -8.58
N VAL A 333 -12.58 24.76 -7.37
CA VAL A 333 -13.46 25.84 -6.91
C VAL A 333 -12.71 27.16 -6.76
N LEU A 334 -11.45 27.12 -6.32
CA LEU A 334 -10.58 28.30 -6.24
C LEU A 334 -9.27 28.01 -7.00
N PRO A 335 -9.26 28.12 -8.34
CA PRO A 335 -8.14 27.67 -9.17
C PRO A 335 -6.85 28.48 -8.98
N ASP A 336 -6.99 29.76 -8.60
CA ASP A 336 -5.89 30.71 -8.47
C ASP A 336 -5.44 30.90 -7.02
N TYR A 337 -5.92 30.08 -6.08
CA TYR A 337 -5.53 30.21 -4.68
C TYR A 337 -4.03 30.00 -4.50
N ARG A 338 -3.43 30.87 -3.69
CA ARG A 338 -2.00 30.90 -3.41
C ARG A 338 -1.81 31.37 -1.99
N TYR A 339 -0.91 30.72 -1.26
CA TYR A 339 -0.58 31.13 0.09
C TYR A 339 0.92 31.02 0.38
N ARG A 340 1.33 31.74 1.42
CA ARG A 340 2.64 31.59 2.04
C ARG A 340 2.47 31.59 3.55
N ALA A 341 2.85 30.50 4.20
CA ALA A 341 2.72 30.32 5.64
C ALA A 341 4.05 29.84 6.26
N GLN A 342 4.28 30.12 7.54
CA GLN A 342 5.50 29.73 8.25
C GLN A 342 5.17 28.98 9.55
N CYS A 343 5.90 27.90 9.82
CA CYS A 343 5.84 27.09 11.04
C CYS A 343 7.26 26.72 11.46
N ASP A 344 7.69 27.14 12.66
CA ASP A 344 8.98 26.78 13.26
C ASP A 344 10.21 26.94 12.34
N GLY A 345 10.20 28.00 11.52
CA GLY A 345 11.28 28.30 10.58
C GLY A 345 11.21 27.57 9.23
N LEU A 346 10.19 26.74 9.02
CA LEU A 346 9.85 26.18 7.71
C LEU A 346 8.75 27.01 7.06
N VAL A 347 8.88 27.26 5.77
CA VAL A 347 7.91 28.03 4.98
C VAL A 347 7.20 27.10 4.00
N GLU A 348 5.88 27.19 3.93
CA GLU A 348 5.06 26.76 2.80
C GLU A 348 4.89 27.96 1.86
N ASN A 349 5.07 27.77 0.56
CA ASN A 349 4.95 28.81 -0.45
C ASN A 349 4.42 28.17 -1.73
N GLU A 350 3.10 28.18 -1.89
CA GLU A 350 2.44 27.32 -2.87
C GLU A 350 1.44 28.09 -3.75
N THR A 351 1.41 27.73 -5.03
CA THR A 351 0.22 27.90 -5.87
C THR A 351 -0.63 26.64 -5.69
N CYS A 352 -1.78 26.79 -5.05
CA CYS A 352 -2.50 25.68 -4.41
C CYS A 352 -4.00 25.78 -4.72
N PRO A 353 -4.47 25.33 -5.90
CA PRO A 353 -5.91 25.33 -6.20
C PRO A 353 -6.71 24.59 -5.12
N VAL A 354 -7.86 25.17 -4.75
CA VAL A 354 -8.78 24.57 -3.78
C VAL A 354 -9.84 23.76 -4.51
N LEU A 355 -9.90 22.50 -4.14
CA LEU A 355 -10.73 21.47 -4.74
C LEU A 355 -11.80 21.03 -3.73
N VAL A 356 -12.97 20.69 -4.24
CA VAL A 356 -14.08 20.15 -3.44
C VAL A 356 -14.51 18.83 -4.07
N GLY A 357 -14.45 17.76 -3.29
CA GLY A 357 -14.85 16.42 -3.72
C GLY A 357 -16.02 15.87 -2.90
N ILE A 358 -16.78 14.96 -3.48
CA ILE A 358 -17.85 14.23 -2.79
C ILE A 358 -17.41 12.77 -2.67
N ALA A 359 -17.63 12.16 -1.49
CA ALA A 359 -17.31 10.76 -1.26
C ALA A 359 -18.40 10.06 -0.44
N SER A 360 -18.67 8.80 -0.77
CA SER A 360 -19.68 7.97 -0.10
C SER A 360 -19.07 6.89 0.83
N GLY A 361 -17.74 6.76 0.86
CA GLY A 361 -17.03 5.79 1.71
C GLY A 361 -16.82 6.24 3.16
N THR A 362 -16.43 5.29 4.02
CA THR A 362 -15.96 5.59 5.39
C THR A 362 -14.44 5.83 5.35
N PRO A 363 -13.93 6.95 5.91
CA PRO A 363 -12.50 7.21 5.93
C PRO A 363 -11.76 6.18 6.80
N ASP A 364 -10.63 5.71 6.29
CA ASP A 364 -9.68 4.84 6.99
C ASP A 364 -8.27 5.46 6.85
N PRO A 365 -7.94 6.43 7.71
CA PRO A 365 -6.80 7.30 7.52
C PRO A 365 -5.46 6.58 7.72
N ASN A 366 -4.47 6.93 6.90
CA ASN A 366 -3.10 6.45 7.05
C ASN A 366 -2.44 7.11 8.28
N PRO A 367 -2.08 6.36 9.33
CA PRO A 367 -1.56 6.91 10.58
C PRO A 367 -0.17 7.56 10.44
N ALA A 368 0.51 7.38 9.31
CA ALA A 368 1.76 8.11 9.01
C ALA A 368 1.49 9.56 8.59
N GLU A 369 0.33 9.86 8.04
CA GLU A 369 -0.03 11.18 7.51
C GLU A 369 -1.07 11.89 8.37
N VAL A 370 -1.98 11.12 8.98
CA VAL A 370 -3.18 11.59 9.68
C VAL A 370 -3.26 10.97 11.07
N ASN A 371 -3.46 11.79 12.10
CA ASN A 371 -3.65 11.35 13.47
C ASN A 371 -5.11 10.95 13.74
N GLU A 372 -6.06 11.80 13.33
CA GLU A 372 -7.49 11.63 13.57
C GLU A 372 -8.28 12.25 12.39
N VAL A 373 -9.51 11.81 12.17
CA VAL A 373 -10.44 12.43 11.22
C VAL A 373 -11.78 12.73 11.89
N ARG A 374 -12.47 13.78 11.42
CA ARG A 374 -13.80 14.16 11.93
C ARG A 374 -14.69 14.70 10.82
N TRP A 375 -15.92 14.21 10.75
CA TRP A 375 -16.97 14.87 9.97
C TRP A 375 -17.54 16.02 10.79
N VAL A 376 -17.59 17.22 10.20
CA VAL A 376 -18.19 18.42 10.79
C VAL A 376 -19.14 19.06 9.80
N THR A 377 -20.17 19.73 10.29
CA THR A 377 -21.03 20.57 9.44
C THR A 377 -20.25 21.78 8.90
N TRP A 378 -20.73 22.38 7.82
CA TRP A 378 -20.11 23.60 7.27
C TRP A 378 -20.11 24.75 8.29
N ASP A 379 -21.19 24.91 9.05
CA ASP A 379 -21.30 25.95 10.08
C ASP A 379 -20.30 25.74 11.23
N GLU A 380 -20.11 24.50 11.70
CA GLU A 380 -19.07 24.18 12.69
C GLU A 380 -17.67 24.50 12.16
N LEU A 381 -17.40 24.21 10.88
CA LEU A 381 -16.12 24.54 10.26
C LEU A 381 -15.90 26.06 10.15
N LEU A 382 -16.95 26.84 9.84
CA LEU A 382 -16.90 28.30 9.85
C LEU A 382 -16.56 28.84 11.26
N GLU A 383 -17.17 28.30 12.30
CA GLU A 383 -16.86 28.65 13.69
C GLU A 383 -15.41 28.31 14.06
N MET A 384 -14.92 27.14 13.64
CA MET A 384 -13.52 26.74 13.84
C MET A 384 -12.56 27.69 13.13
N ALA A 385 -12.87 28.14 11.91
CA ALA A 385 -12.07 29.11 11.14
C ALA A 385 -12.12 30.54 11.72
N GLY A 386 -13.06 30.82 12.62
CA GLY A 386 -13.09 32.05 13.43
C GLY A 386 -12.04 32.08 14.55
N ARG A 387 -11.48 30.91 14.94
CA ARG A 387 -10.50 30.78 16.03
C ARG A 387 -9.09 30.64 15.46
N GLU A 388 -8.12 31.36 16.03
CA GLU A 388 -6.79 31.42 15.41
C GLU A 388 -6.02 30.09 15.44
N ASP A 389 -6.17 29.28 16.49
CA ASP A 389 -5.30 28.12 16.73
C ASP A 389 -5.93 26.75 16.45
N MET A 390 -7.14 26.71 15.89
CA MET A 390 -7.84 25.43 15.66
C MET A 390 -7.46 24.79 14.34
N LEU A 391 -7.24 25.59 13.29
CA LEU A 391 -7.00 25.12 11.93
C LEU A 391 -5.63 25.56 11.43
N THR A 392 -5.10 24.86 10.44
CA THR A 392 -3.94 25.32 9.68
C THR A 392 -4.23 26.67 8.99
N PRO A 393 -3.22 27.52 8.78
CA PRO A 393 -3.44 28.88 8.26
C PRO A 393 -4.14 28.92 6.90
N TRP A 394 -3.80 28.00 5.99
CA TRP A 394 -4.43 27.90 4.67
C TRP A 394 -5.88 27.45 4.80
N CYS A 395 -6.17 26.38 5.55
CA CYS A 395 -7.54 25.90 5.74
C CYS A 395 -8.48 27.01 6.25
N ARG A 396 -8.00 27.82 7.20
CA ARG A 396 -8.76 28.95 7.73
C ARG A 396 -9.09 30.00 6.66
N GLU A 397 -8.14 30.30 5.79
CA GLU A 397 -8.33 31.26 4.68
C GLU A 397 -9.24 30.68 3.60
N GLU A 398 -8.99 29.42 3.20
CA GLU A 398 -9.76 28.68 2.21
C GLU A 398 -11.23 28.56 2.61
N VAL A 399 -11.54 28.28 3.89
CA VAL A 399 -12.93 28.23 4.39
C VAL A 399 -13.64 29.57 4.19
N ARG A 400 -12.97 30.71 4.44
CA ARG A 400 -13.57 32.04 4.24
C ARG A 400 -13.83 32.33 2.76
N LEU A 401 -12.93 31.91 1.88
CA LEU A 401 -13.06 32.08 0.43
C LEU A 401 -14.13 31.14 -0.16
N LEU A 402 -14.19 29.89 0.28
CA LEU A 402 -15.23 28.94 -0.12
C LEU A 402 -16.61 29.43 0.31
N ASN A 403 -16.72 30.04 1.50
CA ASN A 403 -17.99 30.57 2.00
C ASN A 403 -18.58 31.68 1.12
N THR A 404 -17.76 32.40 0.35
CA THR A 404 -18.23 33.41 -0.60
C THR A 404 -18.37 32.88 -2.03
N SER A 405 -18.03 31.61 -2.29
CA SER A 405 -18.06 31.00 -3.62
C SER A 405 -19.45 30.45 -3.97
N PRO A 406 -20.12 30.95 -5.02
CA PRO A 406 -21.38 30.38 -5.48
C PRO A 406 -21.24 28.95 -6.01
N GLN A 407 -20.07 28.59 -6.54
CA GLN A 407 -19.79 27.23 -7.00
C GLN A 407 -19.72 26.26 -5.82
N PHE A 408 -19.08 26.65 -4.72
CA PHE A 408 -19.03 25.84 -3.51
C PHE A 408 -20.44 25.53 -2.97
N HIS A 409 -21.28 26.56 -2.83
CA HIS A 409 -22.65 26.40 -2.31
C HIS A 409 -23.54 25.51 -3.20
N ARG A 410 -23.33 25.53 -4.53
CA ARG A 410 -23.98 24.57 -5.44
C ARG A 410 -23.55 23.14 -5.15
N ILE A 411 -22.24 22.88 -5.05
CA ILE A 411 -21.70 21.54 -4.75
C ILE A 411 -22.19 21.05 -3.38
N LEU A 412 -22.23 21.93 -2.37
CA LEU A 412 -22.72 21.60 -1.03
C LEU A 412 -24.20 21.19 -1.04
N THR A 413 -25.02 21.91 -1.82
CA THR A 413 -26.45 21.58 -1.99
C THR A 413 -26.63 20.27 -2.77
N GLU A 414 -25.87 20.08 -3.85
CA GLU A 414 -25.89 18.86 -4.66
C GLU A 414 -25.54 17.62 -3.82
N ALA A 415 -24.52 17.72 -2.96
CA ALA A 415 -24.11 16.64 -2.07
C ALA A 415 -25.24 16.15 -1.15
N GLN A 416 -26.15 17.04 -0.75
CA GLN A 416 -27.29 16.76 0.13
C GLN A 416 -28.54 16.26 -0.63
N SER A 417 -28.61 16.47 -1.94
CA SER A 417 -29.80 16.15 -2.75
C SER A 417 -29.84 14.71 -3.30
N ASP A 418 -28.72 13.99 -3.22
CA ASP A 418 -28.57 12.60 -3.70
C ASP A 418 -28.77 11.55 -2.59
N THR A 419 -29.27 11.94 -1.41
CA THR A 419 -29.79 11.06 -0.34
C THR A 419 -31.29 10.88 -0.44
#